data_AF-A0A7V4UH03-F1
#
_entry.id   AF-A0A7V4UH03-F1
#
_cell.length_a   1.000
_cell.length_b   1.000
_cell.length_c   1.000
_cell.angle_alpha   90.00
_cell.angle_beta   90.00
_cell.angle_gamma   90.00
#
_symmetry.space_group_name_H-M   'P 1'
#
loop_
_entity.id
_entity.type
_entity.pdbx_description
1 polymer ?
#
loop_
_entity_poly.entity_id
_entity_poly.type
_entity_poly.pdbx_seq_one_letter_code
_entity_poly.pdbx_strand_id
1 'polypeptide(L)'
;MALSWRPHLLASALHAAVAAARKHPLADPRLAETIPAASQPLLAAIDAAHLPHERFFRHLVPLAARAEGRRALAEASVVKTIGRSARLETLVSQVAAGLAELEAALQAALPKLSNELPLRERPLREQWEARGPGLLHQLGLVTEEALLPETCEVLLVHPATGGGGEAHLAYNSVRIEAVLANPIAELPEVVRLAWLIGQLQMDLPRYSEGIHGDRLPYVAAYALLPATLRAAEQVELARCDVATLALAIDRWRLPVPAGVDAASLVWEWWATYEQSRPDFRVALAALDQMFG
;
A
#
# COMPACT_ATOMS: atom_id res chain seq x y z
N MET A 1 -7.22 17.34 6.37
CA MET A 1 -6.18 16.69 5.54
C MET A 1 -6.44 16.97 4.07
N ALA A 2 -5.40 17.31 3.30
CA ALA A 2 -5.48 17.55 1.86
C ALA A 2 -4.92 16.35 1.06
N LEU A 3 -5.68 15.88 0.05
CA LEU A 3 -5.26 14.82 -0.85
C LEU A 3 -4.81 15.35 -2.22
N SER A 4 -3.66 14.87 -2.70
CA SER A 4 -3.19 15.07 -4.07
C SER A 4 -3.32 13.78 -4.86
N TRP A 5 -4.34 13.71 -5.72
CA TRP A 5 -4.60 12.56 -6.60
C TRP A 5 -3.68 12.59 -7.82
N ARG A 6 -3.00 11.47 -8.11
CA ARG A 6 -2.04 11.36 -9.21
C ARG A 6 -2.19 10.03 -9.95
N PRO A 7 -2.90 10.00 -11.09
CA PRO A 7 -2.79 8.92 -12.06
C PRO A 7 -1.33 8.71 -12.47
N HIS A 8 -0.80 7.49 -12.33
CA HIS A 8 0.62 7.26 -12.60
C HIS A 8 0.89 5.95 -13.35
N LEU A 9 1.39 6.07 -14.59
CA LEU A 9 1.57 4.95 -15.51
C LEU A 9 2.66 3.98 -15.05
N LEU A 10 3.87 4.48 -14.76
CA LEU A 10 4.96 3.62 -14.29
C LEU A 10 4.61 2.98 -12.93
N ALA A 11 3.86 3.67 -12.06
CA ALA A 11 3.41 3.09 -10.80
C ALA A 11 2.38 1.97 -11.04
N SER A 12 1.55 2.08 -12.09
CA SER A 12 0.67 0.99 -12.53
C SER A 12 1.46 -0.24 -12.99
N ALA A 13 2.54 -0.03 -13.74
CA ALA A 13 3.39 -1.12 -14.21
C ALA A 13 4.07 -1.82 -13.03
N LEU A 14 4.63 -1.04 -12.12
CA LEU A 14 5.26 -1.52 -10.89
C LEU A 14 4.29 -2.22 -9.96
N HIS A 15 3.08 -1.69 -9.80
CA HIS A 15 2.04 -2.31 -8.98
C HIS A 15 1.66 -3.70 -9.51
N ALA A 16 1.48 -3.85 -10.83
CA ALA A 16 1.23 -5.14 -11.45
C ALA A 16 2.44 -6.08 -11.31
N ALA A 17 3.67 -5.58 -11.45
CA ALA A 17 4.89 -6.38 -11.25
C ALA A 17 5.05 -6.86 -9.81
N VAL A 18 4.76 -6.02 -8.81
CA VAL A 18 4.77 -6.40 -7.39
C VAL A 18 3.73 -7.49 -7.12
N ALA A 19 2.52 -7.35 -7.66
CA ALA A 19 1.50 -8.38 -7.55
C ALA A 19 1.98 -9.71 -8.18
N ALA A 20 2.54 -9.68 -9.39
CA ALA A 20 3.09 -10.88 -10.03
C ALA A 20 4.22 -11.52 -9.21
N ALA A 21 5.15 -10.72 -8.68
CA ALA A 21 6.26 -11.19 -7.84
C ALA A 21 5.76 -11.84 -6.54
N ARG A 22 4.71 -11.29 -5.92
CA ARG A 22 4.01 -11.88 -4.76
C ARG A 22 3.09 -13.04 -5.14
N LYS A 23 3.07 -13.48 -6.40
CA LYS A 23 2.18 -14.54 -6.94
C LYS A 23 0.69 -14.24 -6.75
N HIS A 24 0.35 -12.95 -6.67
CA HIS A 24 -1.02 -12.50 -6.63
C HIS A 24 -1.64 -12.61 -8.04
N PRO A 25 -2.83 -13.20 -8.20
CA PRO A 25 -3.49 -13.24 -9.49
C PRO A 25 -3.76 -11.82 -10.01
N LEU A 26 -3.42 -11.60 -11.28
CA LEU A 26 -3.77 -10.39 -12.02
C LEU A 26 -5.15 -10.58 -12.65
N ALA A 27 -6.06 -9.66 -12.37
CA ALA A 27 -7.43 -9.68 -12.85
C ALA A 27 -7.55 -9.26 -14.33
N ASP A 28 -6.64 -8.42 -14.83
CA ASP A 28 -6.60 -8.06 -16.26
C ASP A 28 -5.82 -9.14 -17.03
N PRO A 29 -6.46 -9.88 -17.95
CA PRO A 29 -5.81 -10.99 -18.66
C PRO A 29 -4.64 -10.53 -19.53
N ARG A 30 -4.69 -9.30 -20.06
CA ARG A 30 -3.59 -8.75 -20.87
C ARG A 30 -2.34 -8.57 -20.02
N LEU A 31 -2.52 -8.07 -18.80
CA LEU A 31 -1.40 -7.92 -17.86
C LEU A 31 -0.91 -9.26 -17.34
N ALA A 32 -1.81 -10.21 -17.09
CA ALA A 32 -1.46 -11.58 -16.69
C ALA A 32 -0.55 -12.27 -17.72
N GLU A 33 -0.74 -11.99 -19.01
CA GLU A 33 0.09 -12.51 -20.09
C GLU A 33 1.43 -11.77 -20.23
N THR A 34 1.43 -10.43 -20.15
CA THR A 34 2.63 -9.64 -20.51
C THR A 34 3.55 -9.31 -19.33
N ILE A 35 3.00 -8.98 -18.16
CA ILE A 35 3.77 -8.45 -17.03
C ILE A 35 4.76 -9.47 -16.44
N PRO A 36 4.41 -10.76 -16.27
CA PRO A 36 5.35 -11.73 -15.68
C PRO A 36 6.68 -11.81 -16.44
N ALA A 37 6.64 -11.87 -17.77
CA ALA A 37 7.83 -11.89 -18.60
C ALA A 37 8.57 -10.53 -18.58
N ALA A 38 7.85 -9.43 -18.72
CA ALA A 38 8.43 -8.08 -18.71
C ALA A 38 9.07 -7.69 -17.37
N SER A 39 8.64 -8.31 -16.26
CA SER A 39 9.22 -8.06 -14.93
C SER A 39 10.54 -8.80 -14.70
N GLN A 40 10.87 -9.83 -15.49
CA GLN A 40 12.04 -10.69 -15.25
C GLN A 40 13.36 -9.92 -15.22
N PRO A 41 13.64 -8.96 -16.13
CA PRO A 41 14.94 -8.29 -16.11
C PRO A 41 15.12 -7.39 -14.88
N LEU A 42 14.03 -6.78 -14.39
CA LEU A 42 14.04 -6.04 -13.12
C LEU A 42 14.28 -6.99 -11.93
N LEU A 43 13.55 -8.11 -11.87
CA LEU A 43 13.68 -9.10 -10.79
C LEU A 43 15.09 -9.73 -10.77
N ALA A 44 15.62 -10.09 -11.94
CA ALA A 44 16.98 -10.62 -12.08
C ALA A 44 18.05 -9.62 -11.60
N ALA A 45 17.87 -8.33 -11.84
CA ALA A 45 18.78 -7.30 -11.33
C ALA A 45 18.71 -7.18 -9.79
N ILE A 46 17.50 -7.26 -9.22
CA ILE A 46 17.28 -7.28 -7.77
C ILE A 46 17.95 -8.51 -7.14
N ASP A 47 17.74 -9.69 -7.72
CA ASP A 47 18.30 -10.97 -7.25
C ASP A 47 19.83 -11.00 -7.34
N ALA A 48 20.40 -10.61 -8.49
CA ALA A 48 21.86 -10.61 -8.69
C ALA A 48 22.57 -9.67 -7.70
N ALA A 49 21.92 -8.57 -7.31
CA ALA A 49 22.41 -7.63 -6.33
C ALA A 49 22.04 -7.97 -4.88
N HIS A 50 21.31 -9.07 -4.64
CA HIS A 50 20.81 -9.48 -3.32
C HIS A 50 20.03 -8.36 -2.62
N LEU A 51 19.27 -7.57 -3.39
CA LEU A 51 18.42 -6.53 -2.82
C LEU A 51 17.23 -7.18 -2.12
N PRO A 52 16.87 -6.79 -0.88
CA PRO A 52 15.65 -7.26 -0.25
C PRO A 52 14.43 -6.77 -1.05
N HIS A 53 13.72 -7.68 -1.72
CA HIS A 53 12.65 -7.38 -2.68
C HIS A 53 11.61 -6.41 -2.10
N GLU A 54 11.07 -6.76 -0.94
CA GLU A 54 10.02 -5.99 -0.26
C GLU A 54 10.48 -4.57 0.09
N ARG A 55 11.69 -4.43 0.64
CA ARG A 55 12.26 -3.12 0.95
C ARG A 55 12.52 -2.31 -0.32
N PHE A 56 13.03 -2.93 -1.37
CA PHE A 56 13.29 -2.27 -2.64
C PHE A 56 12.00 -1.72 -3.26
N PHE A 57 10.95 -2.53 -3.38
CA PHE A 57 9.67 -2.07 -3.93
C PHE A 57 8.98 -1.01 -3.05
N ARG A 58 9.14 -1.08 -1.72
CA ARG A 58 8.65 -0.07 -0.78
C ARG A 58 9.23 1.32 -1.06
N HIS A 59 10.44 1.40 -1.62
CA HIS A 59 11.03 2.66 -2.07
C HIS A 59 10.70 2.97 -3.54
N LEU A 60 10.80 1.97 -4.42
CA LEU A 60 10.67 2.16 -5.86
C LEU A 60 9.30 2.68 -6.29
N VAL A 61 8.21 2.09 -5.79
CA VAL A 61 6.87 2.46 -6.22
C VAL A 61 6.49 3.90 -5.89
N PRO A 62 6.62 4.39 -4.63
CA PRO A 62 6.24 5.76 -4.29
C PRO A 62 7.18 6.81 -4.90
N LEU A 63 8.46 6.47 -5.11
CA LEU A 63 9.40 7.37 -5.77
C LEU A 63 9.10 7.55 -7.26
N ALA A 64 8.38 6.62 -7.90
CA ALA A 64 8.06 6.73 -9.32
C ALA A 64 7.32 8.01 -9.67
N ALA A 65 6.48 8.52 -8.76
CA ALA A 65 5.72 9.76 -8.96
C ALA A 65 6.52 11.06 -8.75
N ARG A 66 7.75 10.95 -8.22
CA ARG A 66 8.60 12.09 -7.86
C ARG A 66 9.89 12.15 -8.64
N ALA A 67 10.29 11.04 -9.28
CA ALA A 67 11.53 10.97 -10.02
C ALA A 67 11.43 11.67 -11.38
N GLU A 68 12.49 12.39 -11.76
CA GLU A 68 12.59 13.07 -13.06
C GLU A 68 12.82 12.10 -14.23
N GLY A 69 13.09 10.82 -13.94
CA GLY A 69 13.24 9.77 -14.93
C GLY A 69 13.67 8.43 -14.32
N ARG A 70 13.65 7.38 -15.13
CA ARG A 70 13.90 5.99 -14.69
C ARG A 70 15.28 5.77 -14.07
N ARG A 71 16.31 6.45 -14.56
CA ARG A 71 17.67 6.37 -13.98
C ARG A 71 17.73 6.97 -12.58
N ALA A 72 17.17 8.17 -12.40
CA ALA A 72 17.10 8.82 -11.09
C ALA A 72 16.23 8.01 -10.10
N LEU A 73 15.13 7.43 -10.60
CA LEU A 73 14.29 6.51 -9.82
C LEU A 73 15.07 5.27 -9.36
N ALA A 74 15.78 4.63 -10.28
CA ALA A 74 16.61 3.45 -9.99
C ALA A 74 17.68 3.77 -8.94
N GLU A 75 18.42 4.88 -9.13
CA GLU A 75 19.44 5.33 -8.18
C GLU A 75 18.87 5.59 -6.79
N ALA A 76 17.81 6.40 -6.70
CA ALA A 76 17.19 6.74 -5.42
C ALA A 76 16.67 5.49 -4.69
N SER A 77 16.09 4.53 -5.42
CA SER A 77 15.55 3.29 -4.85
C SER A 77 16.65 2.36 -4.36
N VAL A 78 17.72 2.17 -5.15
CA VAL A 78 18.88 1.35 -4.76
C VAL A 78 19.57 1.95 -3.54
N VAL A 79 19.86 3.26 -3.56
CA VAL A 79 20.54 3.95 -2.46
C VAL A 79 19.73 3.90 -1.17
N LYS A 80 18.40 4.05 -1.24
CA LYS A 80 17.55 3.92 -0.04
C LYS A 80 17.45 2.48 0.48
N THR A 81 17.66 1.49 -0.38
CA THR A 81 17.54 0.08 0.02
C THR A 81 18.81 -0.45 0.68
N ILE A 82 19.98 -0.17 0.08
CA ILE A 82 21.28 -0.76 0.51
C ILE A 82 22.40 0.28 0.69
N GLY A 83 22.12 1.57 0.52
CA GLY A 83 23.15 2.62 0.55
C GLY A 83 23.96 2.71 -0.76
N ARG A 84 25.00 3.54 -0.75
CA ARG A 84 25.92 3.68 -1.89
C ARG A 84 26.97 2.56 -1.86
N SER A 85 27.27 1.99 -3.02
CA SER A 85 28.29 0.94 -3.16
C SER A 85 29.08 1.08 -4.45
N ALA A 86 30.21 0.38 -4.55
CA ALA A 86 31.05 0.38 -5.76
C ALA A 86 30.34 -0.14 -7.02
N ARG A 87 29.24 -0.91 -6.86
CA ARG A 87 28.45 -1.47 -7.97
C ARG A 87 27.21 -0.63 -8.33
N LEU A 88 27.04 0.55 -7.70
CA LEU A 88 25.84 1.37 -7.84
C LEU A 88 25.52 1.67 -9.31
N GLU A 89 26.49 2.15 -10.09
CA GLU A 89 26.27 2.55 -11.48
C GLU A 89 25.77 1.42 -12.38
N THR A 90 26.35 0.23 -12.23
CA THR A 90 25.94 -0.98 -12.98
C THR A 90 24.52 -1.37 -12.59
N LEU A 91 24.23 -1.43 -11.29
CA LEU A 91 22.93 -1.83 -10.78
C LEU A 91 21.83 -0.82 -11.17
N VAL A 92 22.11 0.48 -11.08
CA VAL A 92 21.20 1.55 -11.51
C VAL A 92 20.88 1.41 -12.99
N SER A 93 21.88 1.10 -13.82
CA SER A 93 21.67 0.93 -15.26
C SER A 93 20.81 -0.30 -15.58
N GLN A 94 21.02 -1.42 -14.87
CA GLN A 94 20.22 -2.64 -15.01
C GLN A 94 18.77 -2.43 -14.55
N VAL A 95 18.56 -1.82 -13.38
CA VAL A 95 17.24 -1.50 -12.86
C VAL A 95 16.51 -0.54 -13.80
N ALA A 96 17.18 0.52 -14.28
CA ALA A 96 16.58 1.48 -15.20
C ALA A 96 16.15 0.84 -16.54
N ALA A 97 16.92 -0.13 -17.04
CA ALA A 97 16.53 -0.92 -18.22
C ALA A 97 15.29 -1.78 -17.94
N GLY A 98 15.27 -2.52 -16.82
CA GLY A 98 14.10 -3.32 -16.44
C GLY A 98 12.83 -2.47 -16.22
N LEU A 99 12.97 -1.27 -15.66
CA LEU A 99 11.87 -0.30 -15.56
C LEU A 99 11.35 0.12 -16.94
N ALA A 100 12.25 0.33 -17.90
CA ALA A 100 11.88 0.74 -19.24
C ALA A 100 11.11 -0.35 -19.99
N GLU A 101 11.55 -1.58 -19.87
CA GLU A 101 10.88 -2.75 -20.47
C GLU A 101 9.50 -2.99 -19.85
N LEU A 102 9.39 -2.89 -18.52
CA LEU A 102 8.12 -3.03 -17.82
C LEU A 102 7.09 -1.95 -18.23
N GLU A 103 7.53 -0.70 -18.33
CA GLU A 103 6.69 0.41 -18.79
C GLU A 103 6.24 0.23 -20.24
N ALA A 104 7.17 -0.18 -21.13
CA ALA A 104 6.86 -0.45 -22.53
C ALA A 104 5.85 -1.60 -22.68
N ALA A 105 6.00 -2.68 -21.90
CA ALA A 105 5.08 -3.79 -21.90
C ALA A 105 3.67 -3.39 -21.42
N LEU A 106 3.58 -2.56 -20.37
CA LEU A 106 2.30 -2.00 -19.92
C LEU A 106 1.64 -1.15 -21.00
N GLN A 107 2.40 -0.25 -21.64
CA GLN A 107 1.88 0.61 -22.71
C GLN A 107 1.41 -0.20 -23.92
N ALA A 108 2.13 -1.26 -24.29
CA ALA A 108 1.72 -2.15 -25.37
C ALA A 108 0.43 -2.92 -25.02
N ALA A 109 0.31 -3.44 -23.79
CA ALA A 109 -0.87 -4.16 -23.32
C ALA A 109 -2.09 -3.23 -23.16
N LEU A 110 -1.86 -1.99 -22.73
CA LEU A 110 -2.90 -0.99 -22.42
C LEU A 110 -2.60 0.37 -23.08
N PRO A 111 -2.69 0.49 -24.43
CA PRO A 111 -2.25 1.70 -25.16
C PRO A 111 -2.96 3.00 -24.79
N LYS A 112 -4.16 2.90 -24.20
CA LYS A 112 -4.99 4.05 -23.81
C LYS A 112 -4.93 4.37 -22.32
N LEU A 113 -4.14 3.65 -21.53
CA LEU A 113 -4.15 3.77 -20.07
C LEU A 113 -3.84 5.18 -19.59
N SER A 114 -2.92 5.90 -20.23
CA SER A 114 -2.60 7.30 -19.88
C SER A 114 -3.81 8.24 -19.99
N ASN A 115 -4.74 7.95 -20.91
CA ASN A 115 -5.97 8.71 -21.09
C ASN A 115 -7.11 8.19 -20.21
N GLU A 116 -7.16 6.88 -19.95
CA GLU A 116 -8.21 6.23 -19.16
C GLU A 116 -8.04 6.46 -17.65
N LEU A 117 -6.80 6.44 -17.14
CA LEU A 117 -6.53 6.48 -15.72
C LEU A 117 -7.00 7.79 -15.04
N PRO A 118 -6.82 8.99 -15.64
CA PRO A 118 -7.41 10.23 -15.11
C PRO A 118 -8.95 10.19 -15.05
N LEU A 119 -9.61 9.52 -15.99
CA LEU A 119 -11.07 9.39 -16.00
C LEU A 119 -11.58 8.47 -14.87
N ARG A 120 -10.75 7.51 -14.46
CA ARG A 120 -11.03 6.56 -13.36
C ARG A 120 -10.84 7.15 -11.97
N GLU A 121 -10.24 8.34 -11.83
CA GLU A 121 -10.10 9.03 -10.53
C GLU A 121 -11.46 9.39 -9.92
N ARG A 122 -12.38 9.86 -10.78
CA ARG A 122 -13.60 10.54 -10.33
C ARG A 122 -14.46 9.73 -9.36
N PRO A 123 -14.80 8.45 -9.61
CA PRO A 123 -15.69 7.70 -8.72
C PRO A 123 -15.14 7.55 -7.30
N LEU A 124 -13.83 7.31 -7.15
CA LEU A 124 -13.20 7.17 -5.84
C LEU A 124 -13.09 8.54 -5.15
N ARG A 125 -12.74 9.58 -5.90
CA ARG A 125 -12.63 10.94 -5.38
C ARG A 125 -13.96 11.48 -4.89
N GLU A 126 -15.04 11.30 -5.65
CA GLU A 126 -16.39 11.72 -5.28
C GLU A 126 -16.87 11.00 -4.01
N GLN A 127 -16.63 9.68 -3.90
CA GLN A 127 -16.90 8.92 -2.66
C GLN A 127 -16.06 9.41 -1.48
N TRP A 128 -14.79 9.72 -1.72
CA TRP A 128 -13.90 10.26 -0.70
C TRP A 128 -14.38 11.63 -0.21
N GLU A 129 -14.70 12.56 -1.11
CA GLU A 129 -15.20 13.90 -0.75
C GLU A 129 -16.49 13.82 0.07
N ALA A 130 -17.34 12.81 -0.19
CA ALA A 130 -18.60 12.62 0.53
C ALA A 130 -18.43 12.06 1.96
N ARG A 131 -17.46 11.18 2.21
CA ARG A 131 -17.36 10.42 3.49
C ARG A 131 -15.97 10.34 4.11
N GLY A 132 -14.91 10.48 3.32
CA GLY A 132 -13.51 10.37 3.72
C GLY A 132 -13.11 11.29 4.89
N PRO A 133 -13.42 12.60 4.88
CA PRO A 133 -13.11 13.48 6.00
C PRO A 133 -13.76 13.04 7.33
N GLY A 134 -15.02 12.62 7.29
CA GLY A 134 -15.72 12.10 8.47
C GLY A 134 -15.12 10.78 8.96
N LEU A 135 -14.77 9.89 8.03
CA LEU A 135 -14.10 8.63 8.33
C LEU A 135 -12.76 8.83 9.04
N LEU A 136 -11.92 9.75 8.53
CA LEU A 136 -10.64 10.05 9.17
C LEU A 136 -10.80 10.73 10.53
N HIS A 137 -11.78 11.63 10.68
CA HIS A 137 -12.08 12.21 11.97
C HIS A 137 -12.42 11.13 13.00
N GLN A 138 -13.31 10.19 12.64
CA GLN A 138 -13.66 9.06 13.51
C GLN A 138 -12.45 8.16 13.79
N LEU A 139 -11.59 7.92 12.80
CA LEU A 139 -10.35 7.16 12.98
C LEU A 139 -9.44 7.80 14.03
N GLY A 140 -9.25 9.13 13.98
CA GLY A 140 -8.47 9.88 14.96
C GLY A 140 -9.06 9.81 16.37
N LEU A 141 -10.39 9.79 16.52
CA LEU A 141 -11.05 9.64 17.82
C LEU A 141 -10.87 8.25 18.43
N VAL A 142 -10.90 7.20 17.61
CA VAL A 142 -10.76 5.83 18.11
C VAL A 142 -9.30 5.38 18.23
N THR A 143 -8.35 6.16 17.72
CA THR A 143 -6.91 5.95 17.87
C THR A 143 -6.28 7.18 18.53
N GLU A 144 -5.58 8.01 17.76
CA GLU A 144 -5.02 9.30 18.17
C GLU A 144 -5.08 10.27 16.97
N GLU A 145 -5.53 11.51 17.18
CA GLU A 145 -5.67 12.50 16.09
C GLU A 145 -4.36 12.74 15.34
N ALA A 146 -3.25 12.76 16.07
CA ALA A 146 -1.96 13.06 15.50
C ALA A 146 -1.35 11.89 14.68
N LEU A 147 -2.04 10.75 14.57
CA LEU A 147 -1.71 9.71 13.58
C LEU A 147 -2.04 10.13 12.15
N LEU A 148 -2.95 11.09 11.98
CA LEU A 148 -3.43 11.48 10.67
C LEU A 148 -2.49 12.53 10.07
N PRO A 149 -1.98 12.31 8.84
CA PRO A 149 -1.14 13.30 8.19
C PRO A 149 -1.96 14.52 7.77
N GLU A 150 -1.31 15.68 7.66
CA GLU A 150 -1.96 16.89 7.13
C GLU A 150 -2.19 16.82 5.61
N THR A 151 -1.27 16.16 4.90
CA THR A 151 -1.30 15.99 3.45
C THR A 151 -1.05 14.53 3.09
N CYS A 152 -1.56 14.05 1.96
CA CYS A 152 -1.21 12.73 1.45
C CYS A 152 -1.27 12.72 -0.08
N GLU A 153 -0.28 12.08 -0.70
CA GLU A 153 -0.26 11.81 -2.14
C GLU A 153 -0.93 10.47 -2.44
N VAL A 154 -1.95 10.47 -3.29
CA VAL A 154 -2.69 9.27 -3.69
C VAL A 154 -2.29 8.90 -5.11
N LEU A 155 -1.47 7.86 -5.26
CA LEU A 155 -1.06 7.30 -6.53
C LEU A 155 -2.15 6.38 -7.06
N LEU A 156 -2.87 6.85 -8.07
CA LEU A 156 -3.88 6.05 -8.75
C LEU A 156 -3.21 5.16 -9.79
N VAL A 157 -3.48 3.86 -9.70
CA VAL A 157 -2.90 2.84 -10.58
C VAL A 157 -3.97 2.02 -11.30
N HIS A 158 -3.61 1.40 -12.42
CA HIS A 158 -4.51 0.47 -13.13
C HIS A 158 -4.97 -0.66 -12.20
N PRO A 159 -6.25 -1.08 -12.24
CA PRO A 159 -6.77 -2.15 -11.41
C PRO A 159 -6.27 -3.53 -11.85
N ALA A 160 -5.00 -3.82 -11.59
CA ALA A 160 -4.33 -5.05 -11.98
C ALA A 160 -4.81 -6.26 -11.15
N THR A 161 -5.29 -6.05 -9.92
CA THR A 161 -5.71 -7.10 -8.97
C THR A 161 -7.19 -7.05 -8.58
N GLY A 162 -7.92 -6.03 -9.06
CA GLY A 162 -9.36 -5.88 -8.86
C GLY A 162 -9.74 -5.24 -7.52
N GLY A 163 -8.95 -4.27 -7.03
CA GLY A 163 -9.12 -3.61 -5.74
C GLY A 163 -7.90 -3.77 -4.84
N GLY A 164 -6.72 -3.35 -5.31
CA GLY A 164 -5.47 -3.38 -4.54
C GLY A 164 -5.04 -2.01 -4.01
N GLY A 165 -4.14 -2.00 -3.03
CA GLY A 165 -3.48 -0.78 -2.56
C GLY A 165 -2.39 -1.05 -1.52
N GLU A 166 -1.54 -0.07 -1.27
CA GLU A 166 -0.47 -0.14 -0.26
C GLU A 166 -0.11 1.24 0.25
N ALA A 167 0.26 1.33 1.54
CA ALA A 167 0.71 2.56 2.17
C ALA A 167 2.24 2.68 2.10
N HIS A 168 2.73 3.89 1.84
CA HIS A 168 4.15 4.19 1.72
C HIS A 168 4.56 5.21 2.79
N LEU A 169 4.70 4.72 4.03
CA LEU A 169 4.94 5.50 5.26
C LEU A 169 6.02 6.57 5.06
N ALA A 170 7.22 6.15 4.67
CA ALA A 170 8.40 7.02 4.48
C ALA A 170 8.24 8.11 3.39
N TYR A 171 7.14 8.11 2.65
CA TYR A 171 6.85 9.04 1.57
C TYR A 171 5.55 9.80 1.78
N ASN A 172 4.80 9.52 2.84
CA ASN A 172 3.49 10.10 3.11
C ASN A 172 2.57 10.01 1.86
N SER A 173 2.57 8.82 1.25
CA SER A 173 1.80 8.52 0.06
C SER A 173 1.17 7.14 0.14
N VAL A 174 0.10 6.94 -0.62
CA VAL A 174 -0.55 5.64 -0.78
C VAL A 174 -0.66 5.34 -2.27
N ARG A 175 -0.66 4.06 -2.63
CA ARG A 175 -1.10 3.63 -3.95
C ARG A 175 -2.42 2.89 -3.83
N ILE A 176 -3.34 3.12 -4.75
CA ILE A 176 -4.63 2.44 -4.78
C ILE A 176 -5.11 2.26 -6.22
N GLU A 177 -5.72 1.12 -6.49
CA GLU A 177 -6.26 0.81 -7.82
C GLU A 177 -7.47 1.69 -8.15
N ALA A 178 -7.46 2.32 -9.32
CA ALA A 178 -8.54 3.15 -9.83
C ALA A 178 -9.67 2.28 -10.42
N VAL A 179 -10.37 1.59 -9.53
CA VAL A 179 -11.58 0.81 -9.87
C VAL A 179 -12.78 1.74 -10.07
N LEU A 180 -13.65 1.39 -11.00
CA LEU A 180 -14.84 2.20 -11.34
C LEU A 180 -16.00 1.99 -10.35
N ALA A 181 -15.96 0.89 -9.59
CA ALA A 181 -16.95 0.53 -8.59
C ALA A 181 -16.26 -0.26 -7.47
N ASN A 182 -16.90 -0.31 -6.30
CA ASN A 182 -16.42 -1.09 -5.16
C ASN A 182 -16.43 -2.58 -5.53
N PRO A 183 -15.26 -3.27 -5.57
CA PRO A 183 -15.20 -4.69 -5.92
C PRO A 183 -15.91 -5.57 -4.89
N ILE A 184 -15.97 -5.10 -3.64
CA ILE A 184 -16.62 -5.73 -2.50
C ILE A 184 -17.51 -4.67 -1.85
N ALA A 185 -18.82 -4.90 -1.82
CA ALA A 185 -19.77 -3.90 -1.35
C ALA A 185 -19.59 -3.60 0.15
N GLU A 186 -19.26 -4.62 0.93
CA GLU A 186 -19.04 -4.56 2.38
C GLU A 186 -17.73 -3.85 2.76
N LEU A 187 -16.80 -3.72 1.80
CA LEU A 187 -15.51 -3.04 1.97
C LEU A 187 -15.27 -2.01 0.86
N PRO A 188 -15.99 -0.87 0.90
CA PRO A 188 -15.82 0.18 -0.10
C PRO A 188 -14.38 0.69 -0.19
N GLU A 189 -13.97 1.11 -1.38
CA GLU A 189 -12.61 1.60 -1.65
C GLU A 189 -12.26 2.85 -0.82
N VAL A 190 -13.26 3.66 -0.45
CA VAL A 190 -13.09 4.79 0.48
C VAL A 190 -12.63 4.33 1.87
N VAL A 191 -13.08 3.15 2.32
CA VAL A 191 -12.64 2.54 3.59
C VAL A 191 -11.21 2.04 3.45
N ARG A 192 -10.87 1.37 2.33
CA ARG A 192 -9.47 0.98 2.07
C ARG A 192 -8.56 2.19 2.03
N LEU A 193 -8.95 3.26 1.35
CA LEU A 193 -8.15 4.48 1.26
C LEU A 193 -7.89 5.10 2.64
N ALA A 194 -8.89 5.17 3.52
CA ALA A 194 -8.70 5.64 4.87
C ALA A 194 -7.78 4.73 5.69
N TRP A 195 -7.92 3.40 5.55
CA TRP A 195 -7.03 2.43 6.18
C TRP A 195 -5.58 2.59 5.74
N LEU A 196 -5.33 2.83 4.45
CA LEU A 196 -3.97 3.09 3.93
C LEU A 196 -3.40 4.41 4.47
N ILE A 197 -4.23 5.46 4.52
CA ILE A 197 -3.81 6.79 5.01
C ILE A 197 -3.50 6.77 6.50
N GLY A 198 -4.31 6.07 7.31
CA GLY A 198 -4.11 5.98 8.75
C GLY A 198 -2.78 5.33 9.16
N GLN A 199 -2.12 4.62 8.25
CA GLN A 199 -0.81 4.03 8.50
C GLN A 199 0.36 5.02 8.34
N LEU A 200 0.16 6.16 7.66
CA LEU A 200 1.26 6.95 7.10
C LEU A 200 2.19 7.62 8.13
N GLN A 201 1.73 7.85 9.36
CA GLN A 201 2.56 8.45 10.42
C GLN A 201 3.13 7.42 11.39
N MET A 202 2.97 6.12 11.12
CA MET A 202 3.45 5.06 12.02
C MET A 202 4.98 4.96 12.10
N ASP A 203 5.70 5.53 11.14
CA ASP A 203 7.16 5.60 11.12
C ASP A 203 7.73 6.78 11.92
N LEU A 204 6.89 7.62 12.51
CA LEU A 204 7.35 8.60 13.49
C LEU A 204 7.90 7.89 14.75
N PRO A 205 9.02 8.40 15.35
CA PRO A 205 9.65 7.75 16.49
C PRO A 205 8.70 7.42 17.64
N ARG A 206 7.72 8.28 17.91
CA ARG A 206 6.74 8.05 18.98
C ARG A 206 5.88 6.80 18.81
N TYR A 207 5.76 6.25 17.60
CA TYR A 207 5.02 5.03 17.31
C TYR A 207 5.94 3.86 16.93
N SER A 208 7.00 4.13 16.17
CA SER A 208 7.88 3.09 15.64
C SER A 208 8.92 2.58 16.65
N GLU A 209 9.20 3.33 17.72
CA GLU A 209 10.21 2.93 18.71
C GLU A 209 9.86 1.57 19.35
N GLY A 210 10.70 0.57 19.08
CA GLY A 210 10.55 -0.80 19.59
C GLY A 210 10.09 -1.82 18.54
N ILE A 211 9.72 -1.37 17.34
CA ILE A 211 9.33 -2.25 16.22
C ILE A 211 10.40 -2.18 15.14
N HIS A 212 10.82 -3.33 14.62
CA HIS A 212 11.80 -3.37 13.53
C HIS A 212 11.23 -2.71 12.26
N GLY A 213 12.01 -1.87 11.58
CA GLY A 213 11.53 -1.10 10.42
C GLY A 213 10.98 -1.95 9.26
N ASP A 214 11.43 -3.19 9.11
CA ASP A 214 10.86 -4.10 8.10
C ASP A 214 9.49 -4.66 8.51
N ARG A 215 9.23 -4.83 9.82
CA ARG A 215 7.96 -5.30 10.40
C ARG A 215 6.94 -4.18 10.56
N LEU A 216 7.39 -2.94 10.73
CA LEU A 216 6.49 -1.82 11.03
C LEU A 216 5.30 -1.69 10.05
N PRO A 217 5.46 -1.72 8.71
CA PRO A 217 4.30 -1.62 7.82
C PRO A 217 3.31 -2.77 7.96
N TYR A 218 3.80 -3.96 8.28
CA TYR A 218 2.97 -5.13 8.56
C TYR A 218 2.14 -4.91 9.83
N VAL A 219 2.78 -4.49 10.94
CA VAL A 219 2.09 -4.23 12.21
C VAL A 219 1.10 -3.07 12.08
N ALA A 220 1.51 -1.98 11.42
CA ALA A 220 0.66 -0.82 11.16
C ALA A 220 -0.60 -1.18 10.38
N ALA A 221 -0.46 -2.00 9.33
CA ALA A 221 -1.57 -2.48 8.52
C ALA A 221 -2.61 -3.23 9.37
N TYR A 222 -2.17 -4.14 10.25
CA TYR A 222 -3.08 -4.89 11.12
C TYR A 222 -3.67 -4.03 12.24
N ALA A 223 -2.88 -3.17 12.88
CA ALA A 223 -3.35 -2.32 13.97
C ALA A 223 -4.45 -1.35 13.54
N LEU A 224 -4.35 -0.81 12.32
CA LEU A 224 -5.28 0.19 11.79
C LEU A 224 -6.50 -0.42 11.13
N LEU A 225 -6.52 -1.73 10.90
CA LEU A 225 -7.64 -2.39 10.26
C LEU A 225 -8.93 -2.35 11.11
N PRO A 226 -8.97 -2.86 12.36
CA PRO A 226 -10.19 -2.79 13.18
C PRO A 226 -10.55 -1.35 13.55
N ALA A 227 -9.57 -0.47 13.79
CA ALA A 227 -9.81 0.95 14.02
C ALA A 227 -10.50 1.64 12.83
N THR A 228 -10.08 1.32 11.60
CA THR A 228 -10.72 1.85 10.40
C THR A 228 -12.12 1.29 10.20
N LEU A 229 -12.35 0.00 10.46
CA LEU A 229 -13.68 -0.60 10.40
C LEU A 229 -14.62 0.04 11.43
N ARG A 230 -14.13 0.29 12.65
CA ARG A 230 -14.87 1.00 13.70
C ARG A 230 -15.24 2.41 13.27
N ALA A 231 -14.31 3.14 12.67
CA ALA A 231 -14.57 4.48 12.14
C ALA A 231 -15.54 4.45 10.95
N ALA A 232 -15.45 3.45 10.08
CA ALA A 232 -16.33 3.26 8.93
C ALA A 232 -17.77 2.95 9.35
N GLU A 233 -17.95 2.19 10.43
CA GLU A 233 -19.27 1.94 11.03
C GLU A 233 -19.94 3.23 11.50
N GLN A 234 -19.20 4.16 12.11
CA GLN A 234 -19.74 5.46 12.56
C GLN A 234 -20.21 6.36 11.41
N VAL A 235 -19.74 6.11 10.18
CA VAL A 235 -20.14 6.85 8.98
C VAL A 235 -20.93 5.99 7.99
N GLU A 236 -21.46 4.85 8.47
CA GLU A 236 -22.35 3.94 7.73
C GLU A 236 -21.74 3.37 6.44
N LEU A 237 -20.42 3.16 6.41
CA LEU A 237 -19.70 2.62 5.24
C LEU A 237 -19.40 1.13 5.31
N ALA A 238 -19.18 0.58 6.51
CA ALA A 238 -18.89 -0.84 6.74
C ALA A 238 -19.31 -1.24 8.15
N ARG A 239 -19.31 -2.55 8.44
CA ARG A 239 -19.51 -3.06 9.81
C ARG A 239 -18.17 -3.26 10.52
N CYS A 240 -18.17 -3.08 11.83
CA CYS A 240 -17.02 -3.42 12.66
C CYS A 240 -17.26 -4.74 13.39
N ASP A 241 -16.99 -5.85 12.71
CA ASP A 241 -17.07 -7.19 13.27
C ASP A 241 -15.91 -8.09 12.77
N VAL A 242 -15.72 -9.22 13.44
CA VAL A 242 -14.65 -10.18 13.10
C VAL A 242 -14.79 -10.74 11.67
N ALA A 243 -16.02 -10.85 11.16
CA ALA A 243 -16.27 -11.35 9.81
C ALA A 243 -15.80 -10.35 8.74
N THR A 244 -16.08 -9.06 8.94
CA THR A 244 -15.64 -7.97 8.06
C THR A 244 -14.13 -7.78 8.16
N LEU A 245 -13.54 -7.95 9.36
CA LEU A 245 -12.10 -7.98 9.55
C LEU A 245 -11.43 -9.11 8.75
N ALA A 246 -11.94 -10.34 8.87
CA ALA A 246 -11.43 -11.49 8.12
C ALA A 246 -11.58 -11.29 6.60
N LEU A 247 -12.73 -10.75 6.16
CA LEU A 247 -12.96 -10.39 4.77
C LEU A 247 -11.93 -9.37 4.27
N ALA A 248 -11.60 -8.36 5.07
CA ALA A 248 -10.61 -7.35 4.69
C ALA A 248 -9.19 -7.94 4.61
N ILE A 249 -8.80 -8.79 5.56
CA ILE A 249 -7.50 -9.49 5.54
C ILE A 249 -7.35 -10.31 4.26
N ASP A 250 -8.35 -11.13 3.90
CA ASP A 250 -8.34 -11.94 2.68
C ASP A 250 -8.33 -11.06 1.42
N ARG A 251 -9.28 -10.14 1.31
CA ARG A 251 -9.53 -9.42 0.07
C ARG A 251 -8.53 -8.31 -0.22
N TRP A 252 -8.00 -7.67 0.83
CA TRP A 252 -6.90 -6.71 0.68
C TRP A 252 -5.54 -7.40 0.70
N ARG A 253 -5.52 -8.75 0.79
CA ARG A 253 -4.36 -9.63 0.64
C ARG A 253 -3.25 -9.28 1.63
N LEU A 254 -3.63 -9.06 2.89
CA LEU A 254 -2.64 -8.86 3.95
C LEU A 254 -1.86 -10.16 4.12
N PRO A 255 -0.53 -10.11 4.25
CA PRO A 255 0.27 -11.31 4.51
C PRO A 255 -0.12 -11.90 5.87
N VAL A 256 -0.35 -13.21 5.92
CA VAL A 256 -0.69 -13.94 7.15
C VAL A 256 0.40 -14.97 7.43
N PRO A 257 1.05 -14.94 8.61
CA PRO A 257 2.01 -15.97 9.01
C PRO A 257 1.34 -17.36 9.03
N ALA A 258 2.09 -18.38 8.62
CA ALA A 258 1.56 -19.74 8.57
C ALA A 258 1.09 -20.20 9.96
N GLY A 259 -0.14 -20.71 10.04
CA GLY A 259 -0.73 -21.23 11.28
C GLY A 259 -1.29 -20.17 12.23
N VAL A 260 -1.28 -18.88 11.85
CA VAL A 260 -1.87 -17.79 12.64
C VAL A 260 -3.27 -17.47 12.12
N ASP A 261 -4.27 -17.52 13.01
CA ASP A 261 -5.58 -16.90 12.76
C ASP A 261 -5.46 -15.39 13.03
N ALA A 262 -5.05 -14.65 12.01
CA ALA A 262 -4.81 -13.21 12.13
C ALA A 262 -6.09 -12.43 12.46
N ALA A 263 -7.27 -12.89 12.02
CA ALA A 263 -8.51 -12.19 12.30
C ALA A 263 -8.87 -12.27 13.79
N SER A 264 -8.83 -13.48 14.37
CA SER A 264 -9.09 -13.67 15.80
C SER A 264 -8.05 -12.96 16.67
N LEU A 265 -6.76 -13.11 16.34
CA LEU A 265 -5.65 -12.48 17.07
C LEU A 265 -5.79 -10.94 17.11
N VAL A 266 -6.04 -10.32 15.95
CA VAL A 266 -6.17 -8.86 15.85
C VAL A 266 -7.46 -8.37 16.51
N TRP A 267 -8.54 -9.15 16.44
CA TRP A 267 -9.78 -8.82 17.12
C TRP A 267 -9.64 -8.84 18.65
N GLU A 268 -8.96 -9.84 19.20
CA GLU A 268 -8.65 -9.92 20.64
C GLU A 268 -7.76 -8.76 21.12
N TRP A 269 -6.72 -8.45 20.33
CA TRP A 269 -5.87 -7.29 20.57
C TRP A 269 -6.69 -5.98 20.57
N TRP A 270 -7.54 -5.80 19.58
CA TRP A 270 -8.38 -4.61 19.44
C TRP A 270 -9.38 -4.46 20.59
N ALA A 271 -10.04 -5.55 20.98
CA ALA A 271 -10.95 -5.56 22.12
C ALA A 271 -10.24 -5.17 23.43
N THR A 272 -8.99 -5.63 23.61
CA THR A 272 -8.16 -5.25 24.76
C THR A 272 -7.80 -3.76 24.71
N TYR A 273 -7.43 -3.25 23.55
CA TYR A 273 -7.14 -1.83 23.33
C TYR A 273 -8.37 -0.95 23.61
N GLU A 274 -9.57 -1.33 23.13
CA GLU A 274 -10.78 -0.54 23.37
C GLU A 274 -11.16 -0.46 24.85
N GLN A 275 -10.90 -1.52 25.62
CA GLN A 275 -11.20 -1.56 27.06
C GLN A 275 -10.21 -0.76 27.90
N SER A 276 -8.91 -0.88 27.60
CA SER A 276 -7.85 -0.30 28.43
C SER A 276 -7.33 1.05 27.94
N ARG A 277 -7.54 1.37 26.66
CA ARG A 277 -7.11 2.61 25.98
C ARG A 277 -5.66 3.03 26.34
N PRO A 278 -4.67 2.13 26.24
CA PRO A 278 -3.28 2.51 26.45
C PRO A 278 -2.82 3.47 25.34
N ASP A 279 -1.68 4.12 25.53
CA ASP A 279 -0.99 4.83 24.45
C ASP A 279 -0.84 3.92 23.22
N PHE A 280 -1.12 4.44 22.03
CA PHE A 280 -1.20 3.60 20.83
C PHE A 280 0.14 2.92 20.51
N ARG A 281 1.26 3.55 20.85
CA ARG A 281 2.61 2.95 20.81
C ARG A 281 2.69 1.64 21.60
N VAL A 282 2.15 1.61 22.81
CA VAL A 282 2.17 0.42 23.67
C VAL A 282 1.32 -0.68 23.05
N ALA A 283 0.15 -0.32 22.52
CA ALA A 283 -0.71 -1.25 21.80
C ALA A 283 -0.03 -1.85 20.56
N LEU A 284 0.67 -1.02 19.76
CA LEU A 284 1.42 -1.47 18.58
C LEU A 284 2.54 -2.45 18.94
N ALA A 285 3.32 -2.16 19.99
CA ALA A 285 4.38 -3.05 20.44
C ALA A 285 3.83 -4.40 20.93
N ALA A 286 2.69 -4.39 21.63
CA ALA A 286 2.00 -5.62 22.01
C ALA A 286 1.54 -6.43 20.78
N LEU A 287 0.97 -5.77 19.76
CA LEU A 287 0.56 -6.46 18.53
C LEU A 287 1.75 -7.09 17.79
N ASP A 288 2.87 -6.37 17.70
CA ASP A 288 4.10 -6.90 17.08
C ASP A 288 4.58 -8.18 17.78
N GLN A 289 4.55 -8.20 19.12
CA GLN A 289 4.90 -9.38 19.91
C GLN A 289 3.94 -10.54 19.70
N MET A 290 2.63 -10.28 19.56
CA MET A 290 1.62 -11.32 19.32
C MET A 290 1.83 -12.04 17.99
N PHE A 291 2.36 -11.36 16.97
CA PHE A 291 2.65 -11.97 15.67
C PHE A 291 3.96 -12.79 15.62
N GLY A 292 4.85 -12.64 16.61
CA GLY A 292 6.14 -13.35 16.68
C GLY A 292 7.21 -12.69 15.83
#